data_AF-A0A967LHH1-F1
#
_entry.id   AF-A0A967LHH1-F1
#
_cell.length_a   1.000
_cell.length_b   1.000
_cell.length_c   1.000
_cell.angle_alpha   90.00
_cell.angle_beta   90.00
_cell.angle_gamma   90.00
#
_symmetry.space_group_name_H-M   'P 1'
#
loop_
_entity.id
_entity.type
_entity.pdbx_description
1 polymer ?
#
loop_
_entity_poly.entity_id
_entity_poly.type
_entity_poly.pdbx_seq_one_letter_code
_entity_poly.pdbx_strand_id
1 'polypeptide(L)' 'EPADEPGPTNEPGPADEPGAALEPTTAVDPVCHMTVDVDGALHTYEHEGRTYYFCCGGCRTRFAEDPETYLAAS' A
#
# COMPACT_ATOMS: atom_id res chain seq x y z
N GLU A 1 19.44 -39.62 9.18
CA GLU A 1 18.26 -38.86 9.67
C GLU A 1 18.47 -38.66 11.17
N PRO A 2 18.30 -37.45 11.76
CA PRO A 2 17.36 -36.34 11.44
C PRO A 2 17.94 -35.34 10.39
N ALA A 3 17.21 -34.71 9.45
CA ALA A 3 15.97 -33.92 9.49
C ALA A 3 16.10 -32.64 10.34
N ASP A 4 16.44 -31.50 9.72
CA ASP A 4 15.62 -30.28 9.72
C ASP A 4 16.36 -29.10 9.05
N GLU A 5 15.92 -28.79 7.84
CA GLU A 5 15.71 -27.46 7.23
C GLU A 5 16.62 -26.27 7.64
N PRO A 6 17.37 -25.65 6.71
CA PRO A 6 17.61 -24.21 6.83
C PRO A 6 16.26 -23.52 6.66
N GLY A 7 15.70 -22.98 7.75
CA GLY A 7 14.43 -22.26 7.71
C GLY A 7 14.43 -21.21 6.59
N PRO A 8 13.35 -21.07 5.81
CA PRO A 8 13.24 -19.96 4.88
C PRO A 8 12.92 -18.68 5.67
N THR A 9 13.04 -17.55 4.97
CA THR A 9 12.29 -16.31 5.23
C THR A 9 13.01 -15.28 6.11
N ASN A 10 13.76 -14.40 5.45
CA ASN A 10 13.24 -13.09 5.05
C ASN A 10 14.35 -12.34 4.32
N GLU A 11 14.52 -12.64 3.04
CA GLU A 11 15.17 -11.71 2.13
C GLU A 11 14.07 -10.77 1.63
N PRO A 12 14.06 -9.46 1.96
CA PRO A 12 13.23 -8.52 1.25
C PRO A 12 13.73 -8.52 -0.19
N GLY A 13 13.02 -9.26 -1.05
CA GLY A 13 13.34 -9.41 -2.46
C GLY A 13 13.46 -8.05 -3.13
N PRO A 14 14.41 -7.89 -4.07
CA PRO A 14 14.65 -6.62 -4.72
C PRO A 14 13.41 -6.18 -5.51
N ALA A 15 13.10 -4.89 -5.39
CA ALA A 15 12.23 -4.19 -6.30
C ALA A 15 12.70 -4.40 -7.76
N ASP A 16 11.73 -4.43 -8.66
CA ASP A 16 11.85 -4.27 -10.11
C ASP A 16 11.90 -5.57 -10.96
N GLU A 17 10.71 -6.15 -11.22
CA GLU A 17 10.45 -6.88 -12.48
C GLU A 17 9.02 -6.61 -12.98
N PRO A 18 8.82 -6.12 -14.22
CA PRO A 18 7.49 -5.87 -14.78
C PRO A 18 7.04 -7.09 -15.62
N GLY A 19 6.02 -7.83 -15.18
CA GLY A 19 5.29 -8.70 -16.10
C GLY A 19 4.65 -9.97 -15.56
N ALA A 20 3.65 -9.85 -14.69
CA ALA A 20 2.57 -10.84 -14.58
C ALA A 20 1.38 -10.20 -13.84
N ALA A 21 0.33 -9.79 -14.59
CA ALA A 21 -1.00 -9.37 -14.10
C ALA A 21 -1.03 -8.89 -12.62
N LEU A 22 -0.41 -7.73 -12.36
CA LEU A 22 -0.06 -7.24 -11.03
C LEU A 22 -1.29 -6.64 -10.35
N GLU A 23 -1.87 -7.34 -9.38
CA GLU A 23 -2.62 -6.65 -8.32
C GLU A 23 -1.63 -5.70 -7.64
N PRO A 24 -1.89 -4.39 -7.57
CA PRO A 24 -0.94 -3.45 -7.00
C PRO A 24 -0.74 -3.79 -5.52
N THR A 25 0.41 -4.37 -5.19
CA THR A 25 0.82 -4.63 -3.80
C THR A 25 1.20 -3.35 -3.07
N THR A 26 1.34 -2.25 -3.80
CA THR A 26 1.59 -0.92 -3.26
C THR A 26 0.64 0.10 -3.87
N ALA A 27 0.26 1.10 -3.08
CA ALA A 27 -0.61 2.20 -3.44
C ALA A 27 0.05 3.54 -3.08
N VAL A 28 -0.37 4.62 -3.72
CA VAL A 28 0.16 5.96 -3.44
C VAL A 28 -0.81 6.70 -2.53
N ASP A 29 -0.31 7.19 -1.41
CA ASP A 29 -1.06 8.04 -0.49
C ASP A 29 -1.30 9.42 -1.15
N PRO A 30 -2.56 9.83 -1.40
CA PRO A 30 -2.87 11.09 -2.09
C PRO A 30 -2.63 12.35 -1.24
N VAL A 31 -2.31 12.21 0.05
CA VAL A 31 -2.04 13.34 0.96
C VAL A 31 -0.56 13.67 0.99
N CYS A 32 0.30 12.66 1.06
CA CYS A 32 1.76 12.83 1.18
C CYS A 32 2.56 12.32 -0.02
N HIS A 33 1.89 11.70 -1.01
CA HIS A 33 2.48 11.11 -2.21
C HIS A 33 3.53 10.04 -1.90
N MET A 34 3.34 9.35 -0.78
CA MET A 34 4.22 8.26 -0.34
C MET A 34 3.65 6.92 -0.82
N THR A 35 4.52 6.05 -1.32
CA THR A 35 4.18 4.66 -1.63
C THR A 35 3.95 3.89 -0.34
N VAL A 36 2.82 3.18 -0.24
CA VAL A 36 2.42 2.36 0.90
C VAL A 36 2.09 0.95 0.44
N ASP A 37 2.50 -0.06 1.19
CA ASP A 37 2.10 -1.44 0.90
C ASP A 37 0.61 -1.64 1.18
N VAL A 38 -0.08 -2.15 0.17
CA VAL A 38 -1.48 -2.59 0.23
C VAL A 38 -1.58 -3.88 1.04
N ASP A 39 -0.57 -4.74 0.95
CA ASP A 39 -0.45 -5.97 1.75
C ASP A 39 -0.17 -5.59 3.22
N GLY A 40 -1.25 -5.48 4.01
CA GLY A 40 -1.18 -5.09 5.42
C GLY A 40 -1.56 -3.64 5.73
N ALA A 41 -2.08 -2.88 4.76
CA ALA A 41 -2.58 -1.53 5.01
C ALA A 41 -3.75 -1.51 6.01
N LEU A 42 -3.48 -1.10 7.25
CA LEU A 42 -4.51 -0.91 8.28
C LEU A 42 -5.37 0.34 8.07
N HIS A 43 -4.86 1.27 7.26
CA HIS A 43 -5.47 2.59 7.05
C HIS A 43 -5.91 2.71 5.60
N THR A 44 -7.13 2.23 5.33
CA THR A 44 -7.80 2.38 4.04
C THR A 44 -9.01 3.30 4.15
N TYR A 45 -9.39 3.89 3.02
CA TYR A 45 -10.60 4.70 2.88
C TYR A 45 -11.25 4.44 1.53
N GLU A 46 -12.54 4.12 1.52
CA GLU A 46 -13.28 3.93 0.27
C GLU A 46 -13.97 5.24 -0.11
N HIS A 47 -13.69 5.74 -1.32
CA HIS A 47 -14.30 6.95 -1.86
C HIS A 47 -14.68 6.71 -3.33
N GLU A 48 -15.93 6.99 -3.69
CA GLU A 48 -16.45 6.80 -5.06
C GLU A 48 -16.23 5.40 -5.65
N GLY A 49 -16.27 4.36 -4.80
CA GLY A 49 -16.01 2.98 -5.22
C GLY A 49 -14.53 2.67 -5.51
N ARG A 50 -13.62 3.55 -5.09
CA ARG A 50 -12.16 3.34 -5.12
C ARG A 50 -11.62 3.24 -3.70
N THR A 51 -10.80 2.24 -3.44
CA THR A 51 -10.10 2.09 -2.16
C THR A 51 -8.78 2.84 -2.21
N TYR A 52 -8.62 3.82 -1.32
CA TYR A 52 -7.40 4.58 -1.09
C TYR A 52 -6.66 4.05 0.14
N TYR A 53 -5.34 4.10 0.08
CA TYR A 53 -4.45 3.57 1.11
C TYR A 53 -3.61 4.71 1.67
N PHE A 54 -3.42 4.71 2.99
CA PHE A 54 -2.73 5.78 3.70
C PHE A 54 -1.58 5.25 4.51
N CYS A 55 -0.49 6.02 4.56
CA CYS A 55 0.71 5.63 5.31
C CYS A 55 0.46 5.63 6.83
N CYS A 56 -0.50 6.43 7.28
CA CYS A 56 -0.86 6.56 8.68
C CYS A 56 -2.31 7.03 8.84
N GLY A 57 -2.87 6.85 10.04
CA GLY A 57 -4.20 7.38 10.38
C GLY A 57 -4.32 8.90 10.19
N GLY A 58 -3.22 9.66 10.34
CA GLY A 58 -3.23 11.11 10.13
C GLY A 58 -3.46 11.53 8.68
N CYS A 59 -2.89 10.80 7.71
CA CYS A 59 -3.17 11.02 6.29
C CYS A 59 -4.60 10.61 5.94
N ARG A 60 -5.07 9.47 6.46
CA ARG A 60 -6.47 9.05 6.29
C ARG A 60 -7.46 10.09 6.80
N THR A 61 -7.23 10.67 7.99
CA THR A 61 -8.14 11.69 8.53
C THR A 61 -8.18 12.93 7.65
N ARG A 62 -7.01 13.46 7.26
CA ARG A 62 -6.95 14.63 6.35
C ARG A 62 -7.65 14.37 5.04
N PHE A 63 -7.42 13.18 4.46
CA PHE A 63 -8.11 12.77 3.26
C PHE A 63 -9.63 12.64 3.46
N ALA A 64 -10.08 12.16 4.62
CA ALA A 64 -11.50 12.07 4.92
C ALA A 64 -12.15 13.45 5.15
N GLU A 65 -11.38 14.47 5.55
CA GLU A 65 -11.85 15.86 5.67
C GLU A 65 -12.11 16.48 4.28
N ASP A 66 -11.16 16.32 3.35
CA ASP A 66 -11.23 16.95 2.02
C ASP A 66 -10.76 16.02 0.88
N PRO A 67 -11.45 14.89 0.62
CA PRO A 67 -11.00 13.88 -0.34
C PRO A 67 -10.93 14.44 -1.76
N GLU A 68 -11.92 15.23 -2.16
CA GLU A 68 -11.98 15.86 -3.49
C GLU A 68 -10.77 16.75 -3.78
N THR A 69 -10.26 17.46 -2.77
CA THR A 69 -9.08 18.33 -2.92
C THR A 69 -7.82 17.50 -3.17
N TYR A 70 -7.65 16.40 -2.43
CA TYR A 70 -6.50 15.50 -2.60
C TYR A 70 -6.59 14.69 -3.89
N LEU A 71 -7.80 14.34 -4.34
CA LEU A 71 -8.03 13.62 -5.61
C LEU A 71 -7.99 14.52 -6.84
N ALA A 72 -8.32 15.80 -6.72
CA ALA A 72 -8.20 16.76 -7.83
C ALA A 72 -6.75 17.18 -8.11
N ALA A 73 -5.83 16.95 -7.15
CA ALA A 73 -4.43 17.32 -7.25
C ALA A 73 -3.52 16.23 -7.89
N SER A 74 -4.09 15.09 -8.29
CA SER A 74 -3.38 13.94 -8.89
C SER A 74 -3.23 14.02 -10.40
#